data_AF-A0A9D6W6U4-F1
#
_entry.id   AF-A0A9D6W6U4-F1
#
_cell.length_a   1.000
_cell.length_b   1.000
_cell.length_c   1.000
_cell.angle_alpha   90.00
_cell.angle_beta   90.00
_cell.angle_gamma   90.00
#
_symmetry.space_group_name_H-M   'P 1'
#
loop_
_entity.id
_entity.type
_entity.pdbx_description
1 polymer ?
#
loop_
_entity_poly.entity_id
_entity_poly.type
_entity_poly.pdbx_seq_one_letter_code
_entity_poly.pdbx_strand_id
1 'polypeptide(L)'
;MTGPAPASNDRQYAVCNTCTIMLVALCYERVRWFRVLREPLLLGMRVLSRWHRIDPRNFRVRTESCYGCIRFMKESLKEKSYVARRVNDLINPMFNRIRDSIVTEEEIAEAKRLAREATHPPE
;
A
#
# COMPACT_ATOMS: atom_id res chain seq x y z
N MET A 1 -44.32 6.94 -0.09
CA MET A 1 -43.20 7.88 -0.27
C MET A 1 -42.04 7.42 0.60
N THR A 2 -41.19 6.55 0.07
CA THR A 2 -39.97 6.07 0.75
C THR A 2 -38.79 6.66 0.01
N GLY A 3 -38.28 7.79 0.52
CA GLY A 3 -37.03 8.36 0.02
C GLY A 3 -35.87 7.38 0.32
N PRO A 4 -34.91 7.20 -0.60
CA PRO A 4 -33.76 6.37 -0.32
C PRO A 4 -32.93 7.03 0.80
N ALA A 5 -32.51 6.22 1.77
CA ALA A 5 -31.63 6.63 2.84
C ALA A 5 -30.34 7.26 2.27
N PRO A 6 -29.80 8.34 2.87
CA PRO A 6 -28.52 8.88 2.45
C PRO A 6 -27.45 7.82 2.71
N ALA A 7 -26.90 7.25 1.65
CA ALA A 7 -25.68 6.46 1.73
C ALA A 7 -24.59 7.39 2.25
N SER A 8 -24.27 7.28 3.54
CA SER A 8 -23.15 7.97 4.17
C SER A 8 -21.88 7.58 3.44
N ASN A 9 -21.47 8.48 2.54
CA ASN A 9 -20.44 8.29 1.53
C ASN A 9 -19.05 8.56 2.12
N ASP A 10 -18.81 8.18 3.38
CA ASP A 10 -17.55 8.36 4.11
C ASP A 10 -16.54 7.25 3.79
N ARG A 11 -16.49 6.80 2.54
CA ARG A 11 -15.35 5.98 2.09
C ARG A 11 -14.23 6.94 1.71
N GLN A 12 -13.36 7.24 2.67
CA GLN A 12 -12.16 8.06 2.46
C GLN A 12 -11.41 7.57 1.22
N TYR A 13 -11.08 8.50 0.33
CA TYR A 13 -10.19 8.22 -0.79
C TYR A 13 -8.85 7.78 -0.23
N ALA A 14 -8.32 6.69 -0.77
CA ALA A 14 -7.08 6.14 -0.30
C ALA A 14 -5.91 7.01 -0.81
N VAL A 15 -5.40 7.90 0.06
CA VAL A 15 -4.28 8.80 -0.26
C VAL A 15 -2.96 8.08 0.00
N CYS A 16 -1.99 8.23 -0.90
CA CYS A 16 -0.64 7.71 -0.70
C CYS A 16 0.41 8.74 -1.12
N ASN A 17 1.51 8.79 -0.35
CA ASN A 17 2.61 9.73 -0.61
C ASN A 17 3.70 9.16 -1.53
N THR A 18 3.71 7.85 -1.77
CA THR A 18 4.75 7.18 -2.56
C THR A 18 4.22 5.87 -3.15
N CYS A 19 4.37 5.71 -4.46
CA CYS A 19 3.84 4.58 -5.21
C CYS A 19 4.71 3.34 -4.97
N THR A 20 4.26 2.50 -4.05
CA THR A 20 5.00 1.27 -3.68
C THR A 20 4.88 0.19 -4.77
N ILE A 21 3.89 0.29 -5.66
CA ILE A 21 3.74 -0.63 -6.80
C ILE A 21 4.90 -0.42 -7.78
N MET A 22 5.14 0.83 -8.19
CA MET A 22 6.24 1.16 -9.09
C MET A 22 7.60 0.81 -8.49
N LEU A 23 7.87 1.24 -7.25
CA LEU A 23 9.16 0.97 -6.61
C LEU A 23 9.46 -0.53 -6.52
N VAL A 24 8.44 -1.35 -6.28
CA VAL A 24 8.67 -2.78 -6.25
C VAL A 24 8.78 -3.39 -7.66
N ALA A 25 8.07 -2.88 -8.65
CA ALA A 25 8.29 -3.29 -10.03
C ALA A 25 9.77 -3.13 -10.41
N LEU A 26 10.35 -1.95 -10.11
CA LEU A 26 11.78 -1.68 -10.30
C LEU A 26 12.68 -2.63 -9.50
N CYS A 27 12.36 -2.89 -8.21
CA CYS A 27 13.12 -3.86 -7.42
C CYS A 27 13.05 -5.28 -7.99
N TYR A 28 11.90 -5.71 -8.54
CA TYR A 28 11.73 -7.03 -9.14
C TYR A 28 12.47 -7.17 -10.47
N GLU A 29 12.55 -6.09 -11.25
CA GLU A 29 13.31 -6.06 -12.50
C GLU A 29 14.82 -6.15 -12.24
N ARG A 30 15.31 -5.40 -11.24
CA ARG A 30 16.75 -5.37 -10.91
C ARG A 30 17.20 -6.60 -10.13
N VAL A 31 16.40 -7.04 -9.16
CA VAL A 31 16.86 -7.98 -8.13
C VAL A 31 15.84 -9.09 -7.88
N ARG A 32 16.09 -10.27 -8.46
CA ARG A 32 15.19 -11.43 -8.34
C ARG A 32 15.03 -11.96 -6.92
N TRP A 33 16.07 -11.89 -6.08
CA TRP A 33 15.99 -12.35 -4.68
C TRP A 33 15.06 -11.48 -3.82
N PHE A 34 14.80 -10.22 -4.22
CA PHE A 34 13.86 -9.35 -3.52
C PHE A 34 12.44 -9.94 -3.47
N ARG A 35 12.08 -10.77 -4.46
CA ARG A 35 10.83 -11.52 -4.49
C ARG A 35 10.72 -12.50 -3.32
N VAL A 36 11.80 -13.21 -3.01
CA VAL A 36 11.86 -14.18 -1.90
C VAL A 36 11.72 -13.48 -0.54
N LEU A 37 12.21 -12.25 -0.41
CA LEU A 37 12.01 -11.44 0.79
C LEU A 37 10.57 -10.93 0.90
N ARG A 38 10.01 -10.40 -0.21
CA ARG A 38 8.72 -9.71 -0.19
C ARG A 38 7.53 -10.64 -0.14
N GLU A 39 7.55 -11.76 -0.86
CA GLU A 39 6.39 -12.67 -0.93
C GLU A 39 5.97 -13.25 0.43
N PRO A 40 6.88 -13.69 1.31
CA PRO A 40 6.53 -14.11 2.66
C PRO A 40 5.89 -12.97 3.48
N LEU A 41 6.39 -11.74 3.34
CA LEU A 41 5.81 -10.56 4.01
C LEU A 41 4.39 -10.28 3.48
N LEU A 42 4.17 -10.40 2.17
CA LEU A 42 2.84 -10.27 1.58
C LEU A 42 1.89 -11.34 2.07
N LEU A 43 2.35 -12.60 2.16
CA LEU A 43 1.56 -13.70 2.67
C LEU A 43 1.19 -13.47 4.13
N GLY A 44 2.15 -13.05 4.98
CA GLY A 44 1.90 -12.70 6.37
C GLY A 44 0.83 -11.61 6.49
N MET A 45 0.94 -10.53 5.71
CA MET A 45 -0.09 -9.49 5.70
C MET A 45 -1.46 -9.99 5.21
N ARG A 46 -1.52 -10.88 4.21
CA ARG A 46 -2.79 -11.47 3.74
C ARG A 46 -3.44 -12.38 4.79
N VAL A 47 -2.64 -13.16 5.52
CA VAL A 47 -3.14 -14.02 6.59
C VAL A 47 -3.67 -13.17 7.75
N LEU A 48 -2.92 -12.15 8.16
CA LEU A 48 -3.33 -11.20 9.20
C LEU A 48 -4.58 -10.42 8.77
N SER A 49 -4.66 -9.94 7.52
CA SER A 49 -5.82 -9.19 7.03
C SER A 49 -7.06 -10.05 6.98
N ARG A 50 -6.93 -11.33 6.59
CA ARG A 50 -8.03 -12.30 6.62
C ARG A 50 -8.52 -12.55 8.06
N TRP A 51 -7.61 -12.65 9.03
CA TRP A 51 -7.98 -12.79 10.44
C TRP A 51 -8.72 -11.55 10.97
N HIS A 52 -8.24 -10.35 10.64
CA HIS A 52 -8.86 -9.09 11.05
C HIS A 52 -10.04 -8.63 10.17
N ARG A 53 -10.50 -9.47 9.22
CA ARG A 53 -11.56 -9.18 8.24
C ARG A 53 -11.36 -7.83 7.53
N ILE A 54 -10.14 -7.55 7.10
CA ILE A 54 -9.78 -6.33 6.36
C ILE A 54 -9.83 -6.62 4.87
N ASP A 55 -10.71 -5.94 4.15
CA ASP A 55 -10.78 -6.01 2.69
C ASP A 55 -10.18 -4.76 2.05
N PRO A 56 -9.01 -4.86 1.37
CA PRO A 56 -8.42 -3.74 0.66
C PRO A 56 -9.24 -3.27 -0.55
N ARG A 57 -10.27 -4.00 -0.97
CA ARG A 57 -11.20 -3.61 -2.05
C ARG A 57 -12.27 -2.62 -1.59
N ASN A 58 -12.41 -2.42 -0.28
CA ASN A 58 -13.34 -1.43 0.26
C ASN A 58 -12.83 0.02 0.13
N PHE A 59 -11.55 0.19 -0.21
CA PHE A 59 -10.95 1.51 -0.45
C PHE A 59 -11.43 2.08 -1.79
N ARG A 60 -11.93 3.33 -1.76
CA ARG A 60 -12.18 4.07 -3.00
C ARG A 60 -10.84 4.58 -3.52
N VAL A 61 -10.47 4.07 -4.70
CA VAL A 61 -9.26 4.45 -5.42
C VAL A 61 -9.65 5.22 -6.68
N ARG A 62 -8.80 6.16 -7.09
CA ARG A 62 -9.04 6.97 -8.30
C ARG A 62 -8.51 6.30 -9.56
N THR A 63 -7.43 5.53 -9.43
CA THR A 63 -6.80 4.79 -10.51
C THR A 63 -6.97 3.29 -10.31
N GLU A 64 -7.20 2.56 -11.40
CA GLU A 64 -7.38 1.10 -11.37
C GLU A 64 -6.13 0.38 -10.86
N SER A 65 -4.94 0.92 -11.16
CA SER A 65 -3.66 0.42 -10.65
C SER A 65 -3.56 0.44 -9.13
N CYS A 66 -4.32 1.31 -8.45
CA CYS A 66 -4.36 1.39 -7.00
C CYS A 66 -5.38 0.43 -6.37
N TYR A 67 -6.24 -0.21 -7.16
CA TYR A 67 -7.28 -1.12 -6.66
C TYR A 67 -6.66 -2.33 -5.95
N GLY A 68 -7.07 -2.57 -4.71
CA GLY A 68 -6.52 -3.66 -3.90
C GLY A 68 -5.04 -3.48 -3.53
N CYS A 69 -4.50 -2.25 -3.60
CA CYS A 69 -3.11 -1.99 -3.27
C CYS A 69 -2.75 -2.48 -1.85
N ILE A 70 -1.67 -3.26 -1.77
CA ILE A 70 -1.16 -3.83 -0.52
C ILE A 70 -0.85 -2.76 0.53
N ARG A 71 -0.50 -1.53 0.10
CA ARG A 71 -0.23 -0.42 1.01
C ARG A 71 -1.46 -0.08 1.86
N PHE A 72 -2.65 -0.06 1.27
CA PHE A 72 -3.88 0.22 2.01
C PHE A 72 -4.20 -0.89 2.99
N MET A 73 -4.03 -2.16 2.56
CA MET A 73 -4.14 -3.32 3.46
C MET A 73 -3.19 -3.20 4.67
N LYS A 74 -1.94 -2.82 4.44
CA LYS A 74 -0.93 -2.63 5.49
C LYS A 74 -1.32 -1.51 6.46
N GLU A 75 -1.79 -0.37 5.97
CA GLU A 75 -2.20 0.75 6.83
C GLU A 75 -3.42 0.37 7.69
N SER A 76 -4.44 -0.28 7.10
CA SER A 76 -5.57 -0.81 7.87
C SER A 76 -5.16 -1.85 8.93
N LEU A 77 -4.17 -2.68 8.63
CA LEU A 77 -3.62 -3.64 9.59
C LEU A 77 -2.95 -2.92 10.77
N LYS A 78 -2.19 -1.85 10.51
CA LYS A 78 -1.54 -1.06 11.56
C LYS A 78 -2.54 -0.34 12.47
N GLU A 79 -3.68 0.07 11.93
CA GLU A 79 -4.77 0.67 12.69
C GLU A 79 -5.44 -0.35 13.61
N LYS A 80 -5.73 -1.56 13.11
CA LYS A 80 -6.46 -2.59 13.85
C LYS A 80 -5.62 -3.48 14.75
N SER A 81 -4.32 -3.62 14.48
CA SER A 81 -3.46 -4.59 15.17
C SER A 81 -2.15 -3.96 15.66
N TYR A 82 -1.99 -3.95 16.98
CA TYR A 82 -0.74 -3.55 17.63
C TYR A 82 0.43 -4.45 17.21
N VAL A 83 0.19 -5.75 17.04
CA VAL A 83 1.20 -6.71 16.57
C VAL A 83 1.64 -6.35 15.15
N ALA A 84 0.70 -6.06 14.25
CA ALA A 84 1.04 -5.64 12.89
C ALA A 84 1.87 -4.35 12.87
N ARG A 85 1.59 -3.42 13.79
CA ARG A 85 2.36 -2.20 13.97
C ARG A 85 3.79 -2.49 14.44
N ARG A 86 3.97 -3.30 15.48
CA ARG A 86 5.29 -3.70 16.00
C ARG A 86 6.12 -4.43 14.96
N VAL A 87 5.54 -5.39 14.26
CA VAL A 87 6.21 -6.14 13.19
C VAL A 87 6.61 -5.19 12.05
N ASN A 88 5.73 -4.27 11.67
CA ASN A 88 6.05 -3.26 10.69
C ASN A 88 7.22 -2.37 11.14
N ASP A 89 7.21 -1.88 12.38
CA ASP A 89 8.25 -0.98 12.91
C ASP A 89 9.63 -1.67 12.91
N LEU A 90 9.66 -2.98 13.12
CA LEU A 90 10.88 -3.78 13.06
C LEU A 90 11.38 -4.01 11.62
N ILE A 91 10.46 -4.34 10.70
CA ILE A 91 10.82 -4.75 9.33
C ILE A 91 11.03 -3.56 8.40
N ASN A 92 10.31 -2.47 8.61
CA ASN A 92 10.30 -1.30 7.72
C ASN A 92 11.68 -0.62 7.56
N PRO A 93 12.51 -0.45 8.61
CA PRO A 93 13.86 0.10 8.46
C PRO A 93 14.77 -0.78 7.60
N MET A 94 14.73 -2.10 7.81
CA MET A 94 15.48 -3.06 7.01
C MET A 94 15.01 -3.05 5.55
N PHE A 95 13.71 -3.10 5.34
CA PHE A 95 13.13 -3.10 3.99
C PHE A 95 13.44 -1.81 3.23
N ASN A 96 13.36 -0.65 3.90
CA ASN A 96 13.73 0.63 3.29
C ASN A 96 15.21 0.65 2.92
N ARG A 97 16.11 0.20 3.81
CA ARG A 97 17.55 0.14 3.49
C ARG A 97 17.83 -0.75 2.27
N ILE A 98 17.18 -1.91 2.19
CA ILE A 98 17.31 -2.80 1.03
C ILE A 98 16.77 -2.13 -0.23
N ARG A 99 15.57 -1.56 -0.17
CA ARG A 99 14.98 -0.85 -1.30
C ARG A 99 15.90 0.29 -1.76
N ASP A 100 16.35 1.14 -0.85
CA ASP A 100 17.17 2.32 -1.14
C ASP A 100 18.57 1.96 -1.65
N SER A 101 19.02 0.72 -1.44
CA SER A 101 20.23 0.20 -2.10
C SER A 101 19.99 -0.29 -3.54
N ILE A 102 18.74 -0.51 -3.93
CA ILE A 102 18.33 -1.05 -5.24
C ILE A 102 17.80 0.04 -6.16
N VAL A 103 17.07 1.02 -5.62
CA VAL A 103 16.44 2.12 -6.38
C VAL A 103 17.18 3.44 -6.11
N THR A 104 17.24 4.29 -7.12
CA THR A 104 17.87 5.62 -7.01
C THR A 104 16.93 6.63 -6.36
N GLU A 105 17.48 7.76 -5.89
CA GLU A 105 16.68 8.86 -5.36
C GLU A 105 15.73 9.45 -6.40
N GLU A 106 16.13 9.48 -7.67
CA GLU A 106 15.30 9.90 -8.80
C GLU A 106 14.08 9.00 -8.97
N GLU A 107 14.26 7.68 -8.88
CA GLU A 107 13.16 6.70 -8.95
C GLU A 107 12.21 6.83 -7.75
N ILE A 108 12.73 7.18 -6.57
CA ILE A 108 11.92 7.49 -5.39
C ILE A 108 11.13 8.79 -5.60
N ALA A 109 11.74 9.82 -6.19
CA ALA A 109 11.06 11.06 -6.52
C ALA A 109 9.94 10.82 -7.53
N GLU A 110 10.20 10.01 -8.55
CA GLU A 110 9.20 9.58 -9.53
C GLU A 110 8.04 8.83 -8.88
N ALA A 111 8.34 7.93 -7.94
CA ALA A 111 7.31 7.20 -7.21
C ALA A 111 6.41 8.12 -6.38
N LYS A 112 6.97 9.21 -5.84
CA LYS A 112 6.21 10.25 -5.12
C LYS A 112 5.34 11.04 -6.08
N ARG A 113 5.85 11.40 -7.26
CA ARG A 113 5.09 12.10 -8.30
C ARG A 113 3.88 11.27 -8.76
N LEU A 114 4.11 10.01 -9.14
CA LEU A 114 3.01 9.11 -9.56
C LEU A 114 1.97 8.91 -8.46
N ALA A 115 2.38 8.80 -7.19
CA ALA A 115 1.43 8.68 -6.09
C ALA A 115 0.55 9.92 -5.95
N ARG A 116 1.15 11.11 -6.14
CA ARG A 116 0.42 12.37 -6.10
C ARG A 116 -0.59 12.44 -7.24
N GLU A 117 -0.16 12.18 -8.48
CA GLU A 117 -1.04 12.17 -9.66
C GLU A 117 -2.17 11.14 -9.53
N ALA A 118 -1.89 9.97 -8.95
CA ALA A 118 -2.87 8.90 -8.78
C ALA A 118 -3.87 9.16 -7.64
N THR A 119 -3.60 10.08 -6.71
CA THR A 119 -4.43 10.26 -5.50
C THR A 119 -4.97 11.68 -5.29
N HIS A 120 -4.38 12.71 -5.90
CA HIS A 120 -4.90 14.08 -5.91
C HIS A 120 -5.76 14.33 -7.17
N PRO A 121 -6.78 15.21 -7.11
CA PRO A 121 -7.52 15.62 -8.31
C PRO A 121 -6.59 16.33 -9.30
N PRO A 122 -6.83 16.21 -10.63
CA PRO A 122 -6.32 17.21 -11.55
C PRO A 122 -6.95 18.55 -11.15
N GLU A 123 -6.12 19.56 -10.93
CA GLU A 123 -6.58 20.94 -10.76
C GLU A 123 -7.19 21.47 -12.06
#